data_AF-A0A0F5PMM7-F1
#
_entry.id   AF-A0A0F5PMM7-F1
#
_cell.length_a   1.000
_cell.length_b   1.000
_cell.length_c   1.000
_cell.angle_alpha   90.00
_cell.angle_beta   90.00
_cell.angle_gamma   90.00
#
_symmetry.space_group_name_H-M   'P 1'
#
loop_
_entity.id
_entity.type
_entity.pdbx_description
1 polymer ?
#
loop_
_entity_poly.entity_id
_entity_poly.type
_entity_poly.pdbx_seq_one_letter_code
_entity_poly.pdbx_strand_id
1 'polypeptide(L)'
;MARVAKNVMNIARREGYKVGLIRPISLWPFPKEPFKKTVDQVKGYLVVEMSMGQMVEDVQLATECKKPVHFYGRPAGMIPEPSVMLEKIKQIAGGAR
;
A
#
# COMPACT_ATOMS: atom_id res chain seq x y z
N MET A 1 6.62 6.31 9.42
CA MET A 1 5.96 5.85 8.18
C MET A 1 4.42 5.91 8.21
N ALA A 2 3.73 5.17 9.09
CA ALA A 2 2.27 5.01 8.99
C ALA A 2 1.45 6.33 9.06
N ARG A 3 1.95 7.36 9.76
CA ARG A 3 1.32 8.69 9.79
C ARG A 3 1.31 9.36 8.40
N VAL A 4 2.40 9.24 7.64
CA VAL A 4 2.52 9.77 6.28
C VAL A 4 1.54 9.06 5.35
N ALA A 5 1.52 7.73 5.37
CA ALA A 5 0.57 6.94 4.58
C ALA A 5 -0.89 7.26 4.91
N LYS A 6 -1.21 7.49 6.20
CA LYS A 6 -2.56 7.92 6.62
C LYS A 6 -2.94 9.29 6.05
N ASN A 7 -2.01 10.26 6.05
CA ASN A 7 -2.26 11.57 5.47
C ASN A 7 -2.50 11.49 3.96
N VAL A 8 -1.67 10.73 3.23
CA VAL A 8 -1.86 10.50 1.79
C VAL A 8 -3.19 9.82 1.50
N MET A 9 -3.56 8.79 2.28
CA MET A 9 -4.87 8.13 2.16
C MET A 9 -6.02 9.13 2.34
N ASN A 10 -5.93 10.02 3.33
CA ASN A 10 -6.95 11.04 3.57
C ASN A 10 -7.07 12.01 2.39
N ILE A 11 -5.94 12.42 1.79
CA ILE A 11 -5.92 13.26 0.59
C ILE A 11 -6.55 12.53 -0.59
N ALA A 12 -6.14 11.30 -0.87
CA ALA A 12 -6.70 10.48 -1.94
C ALA A 12 -8.23 10.27 -1.79
N ARG A 13 -8.71 10.06 -0.55
CA ARG A 13 -10.15 9.97 -0.26
C ARG A 13 -10.89 11.27 -0.54
N ARG A 14 -10.30 12.42 -0.24
CA ARG A 14 -10.89 13.75 -0.56
C ARG A 14 -10.98 13.98 -2.07
N GLU A 15 -10.06 13.42 -2.84
CA GLU A 15 -10.08 13.43 -4.31
C GLU A 15 -11.02 12.36 -4.92
N GLY A 16 -11.77 11.62 -4.10
CA GLY A 16 -12.77 10.64 -4.55
C GLY A 16 -12.24 9.21 -4.74
N TYR A 17 -10.97 8.94 -4.44
CA TYR A 17 -10.41 7.59 -4.55
C TYR A 17 -10.77 6.73 -3.34
N LYS A 18 -11.30 5.53 -3.61
CA LYS A 18 -11.59 4.52 -2.58
C LYS A 18 -10.30 3.80 -2.17
N VAL A 19 -9.62 4.34 -1.15
CA VAL A 19 -8.34 3.83 -0.64
C VAL A 19 -8.44 3.46 0.83
N GLY A 20 -7.83 2.34 1.21
CA GLY A 20 -7.66 1.88 2.59
C GLY A 20 -6.19 1.85 3.01
N LEU A 21 -5.95 1.67 4.31
CA LEU A 21 -4.60 1.51 4.86
C LEU A 21 -4.56 0.26 5.74
N ILE A 22 -3.73 -0.71 5.36
CA ILE A 22 -3.32 -1.81 6.23
C ILE A 22 -2.02 -1.38 6.91
N ARG A 23 -2.03 -1.32 8.25
CA ARG A 23 -0.84 -1.03 9.04
C ARG A 23 -0.49 -2.26 9.88
N PRO A 24 0.48 -3.09 9.45
CA PRO A 24 1.00 -4.16 10.28
C PRO A 24 1.50 -3.61 11.63
N ILE A 25 1.13 -4.27 12.72
CA ILE A 25 1.65 -3.99 14.07
C ILE A 25 2.76 -4.99 14.38
N SER A 26 2.47 -6.27 14.11
CA SER A 26 3.43 -7.37 14.14
C SER A 26 3.82 -7.74 12.71
N LEU A 27 5.12 -7.93 12.47
CA LEU A 27 5.64 -8.42 11.19
C LEU A 27 5.80 -9.95 11.19
N TRP A 28 6.01 -10.53 12.36
CA TRP A 28 6.05 -11.98 12.56
C TRP A 28 5.18 -12.40 13.75
N PRO A 29 4.29 -13.40 13.59
CA PRO A 29 3.88 -13.98 12.31
C PRO A 29 3.20 -12.93 11.40
N PHE A 30 3.36 -13.06 10.07
CA PHE A 30 2.83 -12.08 9.12
C PHE A 30 1.30 -12.00 9.17
N PRO A 31 0.70 -10.80 9.25
CA PRO A 31 -0.75 -10.66 9.45
C PRO A 31 -1.50 -10.85 8.13
N LYS A 32 -1.85 -12.10 7.79
CA LYS A 32 -2.54 -12.45 6.53
C LYS A 32 -4.02 -12.05 6.48
N GLU A 33 -4.70 -12.03 7.63
CA GLU A 33 -6.15 -11.84 7.71
C GLU A 33 -6.68 -10.54 7.07
N PRO A 34 -6.04 -9.36 7.25
CA PRO A 34 -6.48 -8.12 6.61
C PRO A 34 -6.38 -8.16 5.08
N PHE A 35 -5.40 -8.89 4.54
CA PHE A 35 -5.23 -9.04 3.10
C PHE A 35 -6.31 -9.94 2.51
N LYS A 36 -6.58 -11.08 3.14
CA LYS A 36 -7.67 -11.99 2.75
C LYS A 36 -9.04 -11.30 2.71
N LYS A 37 -9.34 -10.44 3.69
CA LYS A 37 -10.62 -9.70 3.74
C LYS A 37 -10.78 -8.66 2.64
N THR A 38 -9.67 -8.17 2.07
CA THR A 38 -9.67 -7.03 1.14
C THR A 38 -9.39 -7.41 -0.30
N VAL A 39 -8.78 -8.58 -0.55
CA VAL A 39 -8.25 -8.97 -1.87
C VAL A 39 -9.30 -8.95 -2.97
N ASP A 40 -10.54 -9.35 -2.68
CA ASP A 40 -11.63 -9.37 -3.67
C ASP A 40 -12.28 -8.00 -3.88
N GLN A 41 -11.98 -7.02 -3.03
CA GLN A 41 -12.62 -5.69 -3.03
C GLN A 41 -11.73 -4.58 -3.61
N VAL A 42 -10.42 -4.84 -3.77
CA VAL A 42 -9.44 -3.84 -4.20
C VAL A 42 -8.91 -4.11 -5.61
N LYS A 43 -8.44 -3.05 -6.26
CA LYS A 43 -7.78 -3.15 -7.58
C LYS A 43 -6.32 -3.61 -7.48
N GLY A 44 -5.67 -3.35 -6.35
CA GLY A 44 -4.27 -3.66 -6.11
C GLY A 44 -3.81 -3.16 -4.75
N TYR A 45 -2.57 -3.50 -4.40
CA TYR A 45 -1.92 -3.09 -3.16
C TYR A 45 -0.72 -2.20 -3.48
N LEU A 46 -0.47 -1.20 -2.65
CA LEU A 46 0.76 -0.40 -2.69
C LEU A 46 1.53 -0.61 -1.40
N VAL A 47 2.65 -1.31 -1.50
CA VAL A 47 3.59 -1.55 -0.41
C VAL A 47 4.56 -0.39 -0.35
N VAL A 48 4.57 0.33 0.78
CA VAL A 48 5.42 1.50 0.99
C VAL A 48 6.39 1.22 2.12
N GLU A 49 7.68 1.13 1.80
CA GLU A 49 8.73 0.73 2.73
C GLU A 49 9.92 1.69 2.70
N MET A 50 10.68 1.71 3.80
CA MET A 50 11.98 2.37 3.86
C MET A 50 13.14 1.39 3.62
N SER A 51 12.83 0.25 3.01
CA SER A 51 13.73 -0.84 2.63
C SER A 51 13.59 -1.13 1.13
N MET A 52 14.22 -2.20 0.64
CA MET A 52 14.18 -2.63 -0.76
C MET A 52 13.14 -3.72 -1.02
N GLY A 53 11.99 -3.67 -0.35
CA GLY A 53 10.86 -4.56 -0.66
C GLY A 53 10.82 -5.84 0.18
N GLN A 54 11.21 -5.74 1.44
CA GLN A 54 11.33 -6.89 2.34
C GLN A 54 10.01 -7.62 2.56
N MET A 55 8.86 -6.92 2.51
CA MET A 55 7.55 -7.54 2.75
C MET A 55 6.70 -7.66 1.48
N VAL A 56 7.27 -7.37 0.30
CA VAL A 56 6.52 -7.41 -0.97
C VAL A 56 6.04 -8.83 -1.24
N GLU A 57 6.91 -9.81 -1.05
CA GLU A 57 6.58 -11.24 -1.23
C GLU A 57 5.55 -11.70 -0.19
N ASP A 58 5.67 -11.28 1.08
CA ASP A 58 4.68 -11.61 2.11
C ASP A 58 3.28 -11.09 1.74
N VAL A 59 3.19 -9.88 1.19
CA VAL A 59 1.91 -9.29 0.73
C VAL A 59 1.38 -10.04 -0.49
N GLN A 60 2.24 -10.40 -1.44
CA GLN A 60 1.84 -11.22 -2.60
C GLN A 60 1.29 -12.58 -2.14
N LEU A 61 1.99 -13.26 -1.23
CA LEU A 61 1.56 -14.56 -0.69
C LEU A 61 0.29 -14.43 0.15
N ALA A 62 0.16 -13.39 0.95
CA ALA A 62 -1.04 -13.16 1.77
C ALA A 62 -2.29 -12.79 0.94
N THR A 63 -2.09 -12.31 -0.28
CA THR A 63 -3.15 -12.02 -1.26
C THR A 63 -3.34 -13.16 -2.26
N GLU A 64 -2.64 -14.29 -2.08
CA GLU A 64 -2.64 -15.44 -3.01
C GLU A 64 -2.34 -15.02 -4.46
N CYS A 65 -1.54 -13.96 -4.63
CA CYS A 65 -1.22 -13.34 -5.91
C CYS A 65 -2.43 -12.92 -6.76
N LYS A 66 -3.63 -12.79 -6.16
CA LYS A 66 -4.89 -12.48 -6.88
C LYS A 66 -4.96 -11.05 -7.41
N LYS A 67 -4.19 -10.13 -6.83
CA LYS A 67 -4.17 -8.71 -7.18
C LYS A 67 -2.73 -8.22 -7.35
N PRO A 68 -2.50 -7.23 -8.22
CA PRO A 68 -1.16 -6.66 -8.38
C PRO A 68 -0.70 -6.00 -7.08
N VAL A 69 0.55 -6.29 -6.71
CA VAL A 69 1.24 -5.68 -5.57
C VAL A 69 2.32 -4.76 -6.13
N HIS A 70 2.09 -3.45 -5.97
CA HIS A 70 3.02 -2.41 -6.36
C HIS A 70 3.92 -2.04 -5.20
N PHE A 71 5.13 -1.58 -5.51
CA PHE A 71 6.12 -1.21 -4.52
C PHE A 71 6.55 0.25 -4.64
N TYR A 72 6.76 0.89 -3.49
CA TYR A 72 7.44 2.17 -3.37
C TYR A 72 8.39 2.12 -2.17
N GLY A 73 9.65 1.81 -2.47
CA GLY A 73 10.75 1.78 -1.50
C GLY A 73 11.54 3.08 -1.47
N ARG A 74 11.93 3.51 -0.27
CA ARG A 74 12.94 4.55 -0.05
C ARG A 74 13.99 4.06 0.94
N PRO A 75 15.06 3.39 0.47
CA PRO A 75 16.11 2.86 1.34
C PRO A 75 16.88 3.98 2.06
N ALA A 76 17.75 3.61 2.99
CA ALA A 76 18.63 4.52 3.73
C ALA A 76 17.90 5.55 4.62
N GLY A 77 16.76 5.19 5.19
CA GLY A 77 16.07 6.06 6.16
C GLY A 77 15.33 7.24 5.54
N MET A 78 15.25 7.30 4.20
CA MET A 78 14.53 8.36 3.50
C MET A 78 13.02 8.20 3.67
N ILE A 79 12.36 9.28 4.09
CA ILE A 79 10.90 9.30 4.21
C ILE A 79 10.29 9.34 2.81
N PRO A 80 9.33 8.46 2.48
CA PRO A 80 8.66 8.51 1.19
C PRO A 80 7.85 9.79 1.01
N GLU A 81 7.88 10.27 -0.22
CA GLU A 81 7.29 11.54 -0.58
C GLU A 81 5.77 11.41 -0.74
N PRO A 82 4.96 12.23 -0.04
CA PRO A 82 3.50 12.15 -0.11
C PRO A 82 2.92 12.31 -1.52
N SER A 83 3.51 13.19 -2.34
CA SER A 83 3.15 13.46 -3.74
C SER A 83 3.28 12.19 -4.59
N VAL A 84 4.45 11.55 -4.56
CA VAL A 84 4.75 10.32 -5.31
C VAL A 84 3.86 9.16 -4.86
N MET A 85 3.58 9.06 -3.55
CA MET A 85 2.63 8.07 -3.04
C MET A 85 1.21 8.30 -3.60
N LEU A 86 0.77 9.55 -3.64
CA LEU A 86 -0.54 9.92 -4.16
C LEU A 86 -0.64 9.62 -5.66
N GLU A 87 0.39 9.95 -6.45
CA GLU A 87 0.44 9.64 -7.88
C GLU A 87 0.37 8.14 -8.15
N LYS A 88 1.14 7.32 -7.41
CA LYS A 88 1.04 5.86 -7.51
C LYS A 88 -0.36 5.35 -7.17
N ILE A 89 -0.99 5.89 -6.13
CA ILE A 89 -2.37 5.54 -5.78
C ILE A 89 -3.33 5.86 -6.94
N LYS A 90 -3.20 7.04 -7.55
CA LYS A 90 -4.02 7.44 -8.71
C LYS A 90 -3.82 6.51 -9.90
N GLN A 91 -2.58 6.13 -10.19
CA GLN A 91 -2.25 5.16 -11.26
C GLN A 91 -2.92 3.81 -11.00
N ILE A 92 -2.81 3.27 -9.79
CA ILE A 92 -3.40 1.97 -9.41
C ILE A 92 -4.94 2.02 -9.42
N ALA A 93 -5.51 3.15 -8.99
CA ALA A 93 -6.96 3.32 -8.93
C ALA A 93 -7.61 3.46 -10.31
N GLY A 94 -6.84 3.66 -11.39
CA GLY A 94 -7.30 3.64 -12.77
C GLY A 94 -7.11 4.93 -13.56
N GLY A 95 -6.20 5.84 -13.14
CA GLY A 95 -5.97 7.11 -13.84
C GLY A 95 -7.17 8.06 -13.74
N ALA A 96 -6.98 9.34 -14.08
CA ALA A 96 -8.07 10.30 -14.11
C ALA A 96 -9.22 9.77 -15.01
N ARG A 97 -10.45 9.85 -14.51
CA ARG A 97 -11.64 9.82 -15.38
C ARG A 97 -11.65 11.07 -16.25
#